data_AF-A0A6J8D434-F1
#
_entry.id   AF-A0A6J8D434-F1
#
_cell.length_a   1.000
_cell.length_b   1.000
_cell.length_c   1.000
_cell.angle_alpha   90.00
_cell.angle_beta   90.00
_cell.angle_gamma   90.00
#
_symmetry.space_group_name_H-M   'P 1'
#
loop_
_entity.id
_entity.type
_entity.pdbx_description
1 polymer ?
#
loop_
_entity_poly.entity_id
_entity_poly.type
_entity_poly.pdbx_seq_one_letter_code
_entity_poly.pdbx_strand_id
1 'polypeptide(L)'
;MKLVCFLFPLVLSGMQAAEICSNQPADIGFLIDESGSVGAADFKINLDFVGKFVDDFDIGNSSVKISLFAFHQLIGNGFYVSCCNDKASIKSEIDNINFNSGGENFEVALAFAINNMFQSVNGARNFSLKILMFFTDGQSLVQDGGSLLHQLGVIVYAVGIGSGVVREQLNEIATNASYVFLVPSYSDLVGQGYNEIKSQICIDLLTYQCDRNPQPCRNNGTCVWTGGSRYTCLCQNGYTDHTCQSDIDYCVGSLCYNGGTCIDGLTSFVCHCEEYFTGKLCETTGICIL
;
A
#
# COMPACT_ATOMS: atom_id res chain seq x y z
N MET A 1 4.03 18.39 17.97
CA MET A 1 4.59 17.62 16.84
C MET A 1 3.81 16.32 16.75
N LYS A 2 3.30 16.00 15.56
CA LYS A 2 2.52 14.82 15.11
C LYS A 2 1.01 14.73 15.43
N LEU A 3 0.27 14.53 14.32
CA LEU A 3 -1.11 14.04 14.11
C LEU A 3 -2.23 14.97 14.65
N VAL A 4 -3.22 15.43 13.89
CA VAL A 4 -4.00 14.84 12.80
C VAL A 4 -4.59 15.99 11.95
N CYS A 5 -4.45 15.96 10.62
CA CYS A 5 -5.30 16.76 9.74
C CYS A 5 -6.37 15.83 9.14
N PHE A 6 -7.54 15.82 9.78
CA PHE A 6 -8.78 15.41 9.15
C PHE A 6 -9.17 16.48 8.14
N LEU A 7 -9.44 16.07 6.90
CA LEU A 7 -10.77 16.21 6.26
C LEU A 7 -10.66 15.73 4.80
N PHE A 8 -10.78 14.42 4.67
CA PHE A 8 -11.58 13.78 3.63
C PHE A 8 -12.88 14.59 3.41
N PRO A 9 -13.39 14.76 2.18
CA PRO A 9 -14.82 15.04 2.06
C PRO A 9 -15.54 13.85 2.70
N LEU A 10 -16.41 14.13 3.67
CA LEU A 10 -17.26 13.13 4.30
C LEU A 10 -17.92 12.26 3.23
N VAL A 11 -17.51 11.00 3.14
CA VAL A 11 -18.29 9.74 3.11
C VAL A 11 -17.34 8.68 2.56
N LEU A 12 -16.49 8.16 3.43
CA LEU A 12 -16.10 6.76 3.34
C LEU A 12 -16.23 6.23 4.75
N SER A 13 -17.37 5.58 5.02
CA SER A 13 -17.47 4.70 6.19
C SER A 13 -16.31 3.70 6.11
N GLY A 14 -15.82 3.18 7.24
CA GLY A 14 -14.74 2.18 7.23
C GLY A 14 -15.00 0.98 6.31
N MET A 15 -16.28 0.71 5.97
CA MET A 15 -16.71 -0.27 4.97
C MET A 15 -16.27 0.08 3.54
N GLN A 16 -16.32 1.34 3.16
CA GLN A 16 -16.11 1.78 1.79
C GLN A 16 -14.62 1.79 1.41
N ALA A 17 -13.71 1.97 2.38
CA ALA A 17 -12.26 1.92 2.12
C ALA A 17 -11.77 0.47 1.99
N ALA A 18 -12.32 -0.43 2.80
CA ALA A 18 -12.08 -1.87 2.70
C ALA A 18 -12.59 -2.44 1.36
N GLU A 19 -13.75 -1.99 0.88
CA GLU A 19 -14.30 -2.38 -0.42
C GLU A 19 -13.50 -1.81 -1.61
N ILE A 20 -12.91 -0.62 -1.48
CA ILE A 20 -12.04 -0.08 -2.54
C ILE A 20 -10.75 -0.87 -2.65
N CYS A 21 -10.07 -1.18 -1.53
CA CYS A 21 -8.79 -1.88 -1.59
C CYS A 21 -8.93 -3.37 -1.93
N SER A 22 -10.05 -4.03 -1.60
CA SER A 22 -10.26 -5.45 -1.93
C SER A 22 -10.22 -5.72 -3.44
N ASN A 23 -10.63 -4.74 -4.25
CA ASN A 23 -10.72 -4.84 -5.71
C ASN A 23 -9.45 -4.37 -6.45
N GLN A 24 -8.34 -4.14 -5.75
CA GLN A 24 -7.10 -3.64 -6.37
C GLN A 24 -6.28 -4.76 -7.03
N PRO A 25 -5.66 -4.51 -8.20
CA PRO A 25 -4.79 -5.50 -8.84
C PRO A 25 -3.44 -5.63 -8.11
N ALA A 26 -3.29 -6.74 -7.38
CA ALA A 26 -2.01 -7.16 -6.81
C ALA A 26 -1.78 -8.66 -6.93
N ASP A 27 -0.53 -9.06 -7.10
CA ASP A 27 -0.09 -10.45 -6.98
C ASP A 27 0.60 -10.62 -5.64
N ILE A 28 -0.04 -11.38 -4.75
CA ILE A 28 0.40 -11.59 -3.37
C ILE A 28 0.86 -13.03 -3.24
N GLY A 29 2.16 -13.20 -3.00
CA GLY A 29 2.78 -14.49 -2.74
C GLY A 29 2.92 -14.73 -1.25
N PHE A 30 2.56 -15.92 -0.77
CA PHE A 30 2.80 -16.37 0.59
C PHE A 30 3.91 -17.42 0.60
N LEU A 31 4.99 -17.13 1.34
CA LEU A 31 6.00 -18.13 1.71
C LEU A 31 5.83 -18.45 3.19
N ILE A 32 5.44 -19.69 3.47
CA ILE A 32 5.07 -20.13 4.81
C ILE A 32 6.10 -21.14 5.31
N ASP A 33 6.66 -20.85 6.48
CA ASP A 33 7.53 -21.78 7.18
C ASP A 33 6.79 -23.05 7.58
N GLU A 34 7.33 -24.20 7.15
CA GLU A 34 6.86 -25.56 7.37
C GLU A 34 7.88 -26.35 8.20
N SER A 35 8.65 -25.66 9.05
CA SER A 35 9.65 -26.30 9.88
C SER A 35 9.06 -27.20 10.98
N GLY A 36 9.93 -28.03 11.54
CA GLY A 36 9.62 -28.83 12.70
C GLY A 36 9.30 -28.02 13.97
N SER A 37 9.77 -26.77 14.10
CA SER A 37 9.44 -25.92 15.26
C SER A 37 8.03 -25.34 15.17
N VAL A 38 7.55 -25.06 13.96
CA VAL A 38 6.16 -24.69 13.71
C VAL A 38 5.23 -25.85 14.07
N GLY A 39 5.48 -27.04 13.51
CA GLY A 39 4.61 -28.20 13.72
C GLY A 39 3.24 -28.10 13.02
N ALA A 40 2.56 -29.24 12.90
CA ALA A 40 1.37 -29.36 12.04
C ALA A 40 0.18 -28.46 12.46
N ALA A 41 0.00 -28.23 13.76
CA ALA A 41 -1.12 -27.43 14.27
C ALA A 41 -0.95 -25.94 13.94
N ASP A 42 0.22 -25.39 14.21
CA ASP A 42 0.51 -23.97 13.94
C ASP A 42 0.69 -23.71 12.44
N PHE A 43 1.19 -24.70 11.69
CA PHE A 43 1.20 -24.65 10.23
C PHE A 43 -0.21 -24.51 9.66
N LYS A 44 -1.19 -25.22 10.21
CA LYS A 44 -2.60 -25.06 9.80
C LYS A 44 -3.11 -23.64 10.08
N ILE A 45 -2.69 -22.99 11.16
CA ILE A 45 -3.04 -21.60 11.46
C ILE A 45 -2.49 -20.64 10.40
N ASN A 46 -1.27 -20.87 9.91
CA ASN A 46 -0.72 -20.11 8.78
C ASN A 46 -1.56 -20.28 7.51
N LEU A 47 -2.03 -21.50 7.21
CA LEU A 47 -2.93 -21.74 6.07
C LEU A 47 -4.30 -21.07 6.27
N ASP A 48 -4.84 -21.10 7.49
CA ASP A 48 -6.12 -20.46 7.82
C ASP A 48 -6.04 -18.93 7.72
N PHE A 49 -4.89 -18.32 8.04
CA PHE A 49 -4.61 -16.90 7.78
C PHE A 49 -4.80 -16.58 6.29
N VAL A 50 -4.22 -17.40 5.41
CA VAL A 50 -4.32 -17.19 3.95
C VAL A 50 -5.74 -17.42 3.49
N GLY A 51 -6.41 -18.46 3.99
CA GLY A 51 -7.82 -18.72 3.71
C GLY A 51 -8.71 -17.53 4.08
N LYS A 52 -8.46 -16.90 5.23
CA LYS A 52 -9.15 -15.67 5.63
C LYS A 52 -8.83 -14.50 4.70
N PHE A 53 -7.59 -14.40 4.23
CA PHE A 53 -7.19 -13.39 3.23
C PHE A 53 -7.96 -13.57 1.92
N VAL A 54 -8.11 -14.80 1.44
CA VAL A 54 -8.92 -15.14 0.25
C VAL A 54 -10.38 -14.73 0.43
N ASP A 55 -10.93 -14.84 1.64
CA ASP A 55 -12.30 -14.40 1.93
C ASP A 55 -12.45 -12.89 1.88
N ASP A 56 -11.51 -12.16 2.47
CA ASP A 56 -11.62 -10.72 2.67
C ASP A 56 -11.26 -9.87 1.43
N PHE A 57 -10.56 -10.44 0.44
CA PHE A 57 -10.17 -9.74 -0.80
C PHE A 57 -10.92 -10.24 -2.03
N ASP A 58 -11.05 -9.40 -3.07
CA ASP A 58 -11.64 -9.82 -4.34
C ASP A 58 -10.59 -10.57 -5.18
N ILE A 59 -10.87 -11.83 -5.50
CA ILE A 59 -9.96 -12.69 -6.25
C ILE A 59 -10.35 -12.70 -7.73
N GLY A 60 -9.39 -12.43 -8.60
CA GLY A 60 -9.64 -12.45 -10.04
C GLY A 60 -8.56 -11.84 -10.90
N ASN A 61 -8.77 -11.85 -12.21
CA ASN A 61 -7.79 -11.38 -13.20
C ASN A 61 -7.47 -9.89 -13.10
N SER A 62 -8.42 -9.09 -12.63
CA SER A 62 -8.30 -7.63 -12.52
C SER A 62 -8.19 -7.12 -11.08
N SER A 63 -8.23 -8.03 -10.10
CA SER A 63 -8.16 -7.75 -8.66
C SER A 63 -7.00 -8.53 -8.04
N VAL A 64 -7.08 -8.99 -6.80
CA VAL A 64 -6.00 -9.74 -6.16
C VAL A 64 -5.84 -11.13 -6.78
N LYS A 65 -4.60 -11.56 -6.98
CA LYS A 65 -4.24 -12.95 -7.23
C LYS A 65 -3.26 -13.44 -6.17
N ILE A 66 -3.36 -14.72 -5.82
CA ILE A 66 -2.60 -15.32 -4.74
C ILE A 66 -1.75 -16.47 -5.26
N SER A 67 -0.53 -16.56 -4.79
CA SER A 67 0.29 -17.79 -4.82
C SER A 67 0.70 -18.13 -3.38
N LEU A 68 0.92 -19.40 -3.10
CA LEU A 68 1.34 -19.85 -1.78
C LEU A 68 2.24 -21.05 -1.92
N PHE A 69 3.36 -21.03 -1.20
CA PHE A 69 4.26 -22.17 -1.07
C PHE A 69 4.71 -22.32 0.38
N ALA A 70 4.66 -23.56 0.86
CA ALA A 70 5.32 -23.95 2.09
C ALA A 70 6.83 -24.11 1.84
N PHE A 71 7.67 -23.82 2.81
CA PHE A 71 9.10 -24.07 2.72
C PHE A 71 9.67 -24.65 4.01
N HIS A 72 10.66 -25.52 3.84
CA HIS A 72 11.53 -26.03 4.88
C HIS A 72 12.98 -25.88 4.35
N GLN A 73 13.80 -26.94 4.39
CA GLN A 73 15.06 -27.05 3.65
C GLN A 73 14.91 -26.91 2.12
N LEU A 74 13.72 -27.21 1.59
CA LEU A 74 13.35 -27.12 0.18
C LEU A 74 11.97 -26.46 0.07
N ILE A 75 11.53 -26.19 -1.16
CA ILE A 75 10.18 -25.71 -1.42
C ILE A 75 9.22 -26.90 -1.38
N GLY A 76 8.23 -26.80 -0.49
CA GLY A 76 7.18 -27.78 -0.29
C GLY A 76 6.01 -27.59 -1.26
N ASN A 77 4.86 -28.16 -0.90
CA ASN A 77 3.65 -28.07 -1.72
C ASN A 77 3.12 -26.63 -1.74
N GLY A 78 2.48 -26.28 -2.85
CA GLY A 78 1.96 -24.95 -3.07
C GLY A 78 1.38 -24.77 -4.46
N PHE A 79 0.98 -23.55 -4.78
CA PHE A 79 0.39 -23.19 -6.04
C PHE A 79 0.82 -21.80 -6.50
N TYR A 80 0.95 -21.67 -7.82
CA TYR A 80 1.26 -20.40 -8.47
C TYR A 80 0.01 -19.55 -8.71
N VAL A 81 0.27 -18.30 -9.06
CA VAL A 81 -0.74 -17.31 -9.47
C VAL A 81 -1.57 -17.79 -10.67
N SER A 82 -1.03 -18.71 -11.47
CA SER A 82 -1.68 -19.33 -12.62
C SER A 82 -2.69 -20.43 -12.28
N CYS A 83 -2.67 -21.01 -11.07
CA CYS A 83 -3.56 -22.14 -10.76
C CYS A 83 -5.03 -21.72 -10.80
N CYS A 84 -5.32 -20.52 -10.30
CA CYS A 84 -6.62 -20.24 -9.78
C CYS A 84 -6.98 -18.77 -9.98
N ASN A 85 -8.22 -18.52 -10.41
CA ASN A 85 -8.76 -17.17 -10.61
C ASN A 85 -10.04 -16.92 -9.79
N ASP A 86 -10.36 -17.82 -8.85
CA ASP A 86 -11.54 -17.76 -8.00
C ASP A 86 -11.25 -18.27 -6.59
N LYS A 87 -12.06 -17.84 -5.62
CA LYS A 87 -11.87 -18.16 -4.19
C LYS A 87 -11.97 -19.65 -3.90
N ALA A 88 -12.87 -20.38 -4.57
CA ALA A 88 -13.14 -21.79 -4.26
C ALA A 88 -11.96 -22.68 -4.67
N SER A 89 -11.40 -22.43 -5.87
CA SER A 89 -10.21 -23.14 -6.35
C SER A 89 -9.01 -22.89 -5.45
N ILE A 90 -8.76 -21.63 -5.05
CA ILE A 90 -7.65 -21.30 -4.13
C ILE A 90 -7.82 -22.02 -2.79
N LYS A 91 -9.02 -22.00 -2.21
CA LYS A 91 -9.28 -22.69 -0.94
C LYS A 91 -9.06 -24.20 -1.06
N SER A 92 -9.47 -24.81 -2.16
CA SER A 92 -9.21 -26.23 -2.41
C SER A 92 -7.71 -26.54 -2.50
N GLU A 93 -6.91 -25.66 -3.11
CA GLU A 93 -5.45 -25.83 -3.14
C GLU A 93 -4.85 -25.67 -1.74
N ILE A 94 -5.29 -24.68 -0.95
CA ILE A 94 -4.86 -24.49 0.44
C ILE A 94 -5.15 -25.74 1.28
N ASP A 95 -6.34 -26.33 1.16
CA ASP A 95 -6.75 -27.52 1.91
C ASP A 95 -5.94 -28.78 1.52
N ASN A 96 -5.35 -28.81 0.34
CA ASN A 96 -4.52 -29.92 -0.15
C ASN A 96 -3.04 -29.83 0.29
N ILE A 97 -2.64 -28.72 0.93
CA ILE A 97 -1.26 -28.53 1.38
C ILE A 97 -1.06 -29.28 2.70
N ASN A 98 -0.31 -30.36 2.61
CA ASN A 98 0.03 -31.21 3.75
C ASN A 98 1.32 -30.74 4.41
N PHE A 99 1.37 -30.82 5.75
CA PHE A 99 2.56 -30.57 6.54
C PHE A 99 3.59 -31.71 6.41
N ASN A 100 4.82 -31.34 6.09
CA ASN A 100 6.00 -32.19 5.98
C ASN A 100 7.08 -31.57 6.85
N SER A 101 7.36 -32.20 7.99
CA SER A 101 8.35 -31.68 8.92
C SER A 101 9.76 -31.69 8.33
N GLY A 102 10.43 -30.53 8.32
CA GLY A 102 11.83 -30.37 7.93
C GLY A 102 12.56 -29.29 8.74
N GLY A 103 13.83 -29.05 8.42
CA GLY A 103 14.56 -27.85 8.91
C GLY A 103 14.23 -26.61 8.06
N GLU A 104 14.84 -25.46 8.33
CA GLU A 104 14.56 -24.19 7.64
C GLU A 104 15.70 -23.77 6.70
N ASN A 105 15.39 -23.23 5.52
CA ASN A 105 16.36 -22.57 4.65
C ASN A 105 15.76 -21.35 3.94
N PHE A 106 15.98 -20.17 4.53
CA PHE A 106 15.41 -18.91 4.03
C PHE A 106 16.00 -18.49 2.67
N GLU A 107 17.27 -18.80 2.39
CA GLU A 107 17.91 -18.47 1.11
C GLU A 107 17.21 -19.19 -0.05
N VAL A 108 16.89 -20.47 0.13
CA VAL A 108 16.16 -21.27 -0.87
C VAL A 108 14.75 -20.70 -1.09
N ALA A 109 14.07 -20.33 -0.01
CA ALA A 109 12.73 -19.74 -0.06
C ALA A 109 12.71 -18.40 -0.83
N LEU A 110 13.60 -17.47 -0.48
CA LEU A 110 13.67 -16.16 -1.14
C LEU A 110 14.14 -16.26 -2.59
N ALA A 111 15.12 -17.13 -2.89
CA ALA A 111 15.53 -17.42 -4.26
C ALA A 111 14.37 -18.01 -5.09
N PHE A 112 13.53 -18.85 -4.49
CA PHE A 112 12.36 -19.40 -5.16
C PHE A 112 11.32 -18.31 -5.48
N ALA A 113 11.05 -17.38 -4.56
CA ALA A 113 10.15 -16.26 -4.83
C ALA A 113 10.60 -15.44 -6.04
N ILE A 114 11.89 -15.13 -6.12
CA ILE A 114 12.50 -14.37 -7.23
C ILE A 114 12.34 -15.13 -8.55
N ASN A 115 12.70 -16.41 -8.57
CA ASN A 115 12.80 -17.18 -9.80
C ASN A 115 11.49 -17.81 -10.26
N ASN A 116 10.44 -17.84 -9.42
CA ASN A 116 9.21 -18.57 -9.73
C ASN A 116 7.93 -17.79 -9.40
N MET A 117 7.74 -17.33 -8.15
CA MET A 117 6.43 -16.83 -7.70
C MET A 117 5.98 -15.58 -8.46
N PHE A 118 6.90 -14.69 -8.82
CA PHE A 118 6.60 -13.44 -9.52
C PHE A 118 6.94 -13.47 -11.02
N GLN A 119 7.13 -14.66 -11.60
CA GLN A 119 7.39 -14.82 -13.03
C GLN A 119 6.10 -14.84 -13.85
N SER A 120 6.14 -14.21 -15.02
CA SER A 120 4.99 -14.13 -15.93
C SER A 120 4.54 -15.51 -16.41
N VAL A 121 5.47 -16.45 -16.59
CA VAL A 121 5.18 -17.85 -16.95
C VAL A 121 4.34 -18.57 -15.90
N ASN A 122 4.39 -18.10 -14.64
CA ASN A 122 3.63 -18.63 -13.51
C ASN A 122 2.41 -17.75 -13.16
N GLY A 123 1.97 -16.91 -14.09
CA GLY A 123 0.74 -16.13 -14.00
C GLY A 123 0.89 -14.74 -13.37
N ALA A 124 2.09 -14.34 -12.98
CA ALA A 124 2.33 -13.01 -12.40
C ALA A 124 2.15 -11.91 -13.46
N ARG A 125 1.39 -10.86 -13.14
CA ARG A 125 0.99 -9.77 -14.04
C ARG A 125 2.01 -8.63 -14.05
N ASN A 126 2.42 -8.14 -15.23
CA ASN A 126 3.45 -7.09 -15.36
C ASN A 126 3.08 -5.75 -14.67
N PHE A 127 1.81 -5.36 -14.66
CA PHE A 127 1.35 -4.04 -14.15
C PHE A 127 0.55 -4.14 -12.85
N SER A 128 0.84 -5.14 -12.01
CA SER A 128 0.25 -5.31 -10.67
C SER A 128 1.24 -4.92 -9.58
N LEU A 129 0.73 -4.60 -8.38
CA LEU A 129 1.58 -4.57 -7.19
C LEU A 129 2.05 -5.99 -6.86
N LYS A 130 3.32 -6.14 -6.47
CA LYS A 130 3.92 -7.43 -6.08
C LYS A 130 4.18 -7.40 -4.58
N ILE A 131 3.55 -8.31 -3.85
CA ILE A 131 3.76 -8.45 -2.41
C ILE A 131 4.23 -9.87 -2.12
N LEU A 132 5.32 -10.00 -1.37
CA LEU A 132 5.72 -11.24 -0.74
C LEU A 132 5.42 -11.18 0.75
N MET A 133 4.61 -12.11 1.24
CA MET A 133 4.38 -12.35 2.65
C MET A 133 5.27 -13.51 3.10
N PHE A 134 6.29 -13.23 3.89
CA PHE A 134 7.24 -14.20 4.40
C PHE A 134 6.93 -14.50 5.88
N PHE A 135 6.47 -15.71 6.17
CA PHE A 135 6.16 -16.16 7.54
C PHE A 135 7.28 -17.03 8.07
N THR A 136 7.66 -16.83 9.33
CA THR A 136 8.62 -17.70 10.05
C THR A 136 8.43 -17.60 11.57
N ASP A 137 8.75 -18.67 12.30
CA ASP A 137 8.91 -18.68 13.76
C ASP A 137 10.39 -18.71 14.20
N GLY A 138 11.28 -18.87 13.23
CA GLY A 138 12.69 -19.17 13.44
C GLY A 138 13.63 -18.00 13.18
N GLN A 139 14.92 -18.32 13.23
CA GLN A 139 16.01 -17.40 13.00
C GLN A 139 16.90 -17.94 11.88
N SER A 140 17.37 -17.05 11.00
CA SER A 140 18.36 -17.40 9.99
C SER A 140 19.37 -16.27 9.81
N LEU A 141 20.60 -16.65 9.44
CA LEU A 141 21.73 -15.74 9.23
C LEU A 141 21.77 -15.17 7.81
N VAL A 142 20.60 -14.87 7.22
CA VAL A 142 20.57 -14.28 5.87
C VAL A 142 20.88 -12.79 5.99
N GLN A 143 22.00 -12.37 5.41
CA GLN A 143 22.31 -10.95 5.20
C GLN A 143 21.74 -10.51 3.85
N ASP A 144 21.09 -9.35 3.80
CA ASP A 144 20.54 -8.77 2.57
C ASP A 144 19.55 -9.69 1.80
N GLY A 145 18.87 -10.60 2.49
CA GLY A 145 18.05 -11.65 1.86
C GLY A 145 16.93 -11.12 0.96
N GLY A 146 16.35 -9.97 1.31
CA GLY A 146 15.29 -9.33 0.52
C GLY A 146 15.78 -8.45 -0.62
N SER A 147 17.08 -8.13 -0.68
CA SER A 147 17.59 -7.03 -1.52
C SER A 147 17.25 -7.17 -3.01
N LEU A 148 17.34 -8.38 -3.57
CA LEU A 148 16.98 -8.60 -4.98
C LEU A 148 15.46 -8.51 -5.22
N LEU A 149 14.63 -8.97 -4.28
CA LEU A 149 13.17 -8.79 -4.35
C LEU A 149 12.80 -7.30 -4.37
N HIS A 150 13.46 -6.49 -3.54
CA HIS A 150 13.24 -5.04 -3.48
C HIS A 150 13.63 -4.36 -4.79
N GLN A 151 14.78 -4.74 -5.38
CA GLN A 151 15.23 -4.22 -6.68
C GLN A 151 14.28 -4.57 -7.82
N LEU A 152 13.57 -5.71 -7.72
CA LEU A 152 12.55 -6.13 -8.66
C LEU A 152 11.18 -5.48 -8.41
N GLY A 153 11.06 -4.62 -7.40
CA GLY A 153 9.83 -3.91 -7.06
C GLY A 153 8.80 -4.78 -6.32
N VAL A 154 9.26 -5.84 -5.65
CA VAL A 154 8.44 -6.64 -4.74
C VAL A 154 8.50 -6.04 -3.34
N ILE A 155 7.34 -5.75 -2.76
CA ILE A 155 7.22 -5.36 -1.35
C ILE A 155 7.21 -6.63 -0.50
N VAL A 156 8.15 -6.74 0.42
CA VAL A 156 8.32 -7.90 1.30
C VAL A 156 7.85 -7.55 2.70
N TYR A 157 6.81 -8.25 3.15
CA TYR A 157 6.30 -8.26 4.51
C TYR A 157 6.91 -9.46 5.23
N ALA A 158 7.67 -9.20 6.29
CA ALA A 158 8.23 -10.26 7.14
C ALA A 158 7.38 -10.41 8.40
N VAL A 159 6.76 -11.57 8.57
CA VAL A 159 5.88 -11.92 9.68
C VAL A 159 6.59 -12.96 10.54
N GLY A 160 7.08 -12.50 11.68
CA GLY A 160 7.70 -13.35 12.68
C GLY A 160 6.72 -13.73 13.77
N ILE A 161 6.60 -15.02 14.08
CA ILE A 161 5.65 -15.52 15.08
C ILE A 161 6.40 -16.16 16.26
N GLY A 162 6.04 -15.78 17.47
CA GLY A 162 6.61 -16.35 18.68
C GLY A 162 7.83 -15.59 19.21
N SER A 163 8.26 -16.00 20.41
CA SER A 163 9.35 -15.35 21.14
C SER A 163 10.75 -15.64 20.61
N GLY A 164 10.88 -16.60 19.69
CA GLY A 164 12.14 -17.01 19.07
C GLY A 164 12.63 -16.04 17.98
N VAL A 165 11.77 -15.15 17.49
CA VAL A 165 12.09 -14.28 16.34
C VAL A 165 12.89 -13.05 16.75
N VAL A 166 13.92 -12.75 15.95
CA VAL A 166 14.76 -11.56 16.09
C VAL A 166 14.41 -10.54 15.01
N ARG A 167 14.00 -9.33 15.43
CA ARG A 167 13.55 -8.26 14.52
C ARG A 167 14.62 -7.89 13.50
N GLU A 168 15.86 -7.83 13.94
CA GLU A 168 17.00 -7.44 13.11
C GLU A 168 17.17 -8.37 11.91
N GLN A 169 16.91 -9.67 12.07
CA GLN A 169 16.97 -10.63 10.95
C GLN A 169 15.81 -10.43 9.98
N LEU A 170 14.61 -10.12 10.47
CA LEU A 170 13.47 -9.83 9.60
C LEU A 170 13.65 -8.50 8.84
N ASN A 171 14.40 -7.53 9.39
CA ASN A 171 14.73 -6.30 8.68
C ASN A 171 15.62 -6.55 7.45
N GLU A 172 16.41 -7.63 7.42
CA GLU A 172 17.23 -8.02 6.25
C GLU A 172 16.38 -8.60 5.10
N ILE A 173 15.14 -9.02 5.41
CA ILE A 173 14.21 -9.63 4.45
C ILE A 173 13.14 -8.63 4.03
N ALA A 174 12.56 -7.89 4.98
CA ALA A 174 11.48 -6.95 4.71
C ALA A 174 11.95 -5.72 3.93
N THR A 175 11.02 -5.10 3.20
CA THR A 175 11.34 -3.89 2.41
C THR A 175 11.75 -2.70 3.26
N ASN A 176 11.21 -2.59 4.47
CA ASN A 176 11.69 -1.69 5.52
C ASN A 176 11.12 -2.12 6.87
N ALA A 177 11.56 -1.45 7.94
CA ALA A 177 11.17 -1.78 9.32
C ALA A 177 9.66 -1.70 9.62
N SER A 178 8.87 -0.96 8.83
CA SER A 178 7.40 -0.89 8.95
C SER A 178 6.70 -2.13 8.37
N TYR A 179 7.40 -2.90 7.53
CA TYR A 179 6.92 -4.17 6.99
C TYR A 179 7.36 -5.40 7.81
N VAL A 180 7.90 -5.17 9.01
CA VAL A 180 8.25 -6.23 9.97
C VAL A 180 7.18 -6.32 11.06
N PHE A 181 6.45 -7.43 11.04
CA PHE A 181 5.38 -7.76 11.98
C PHE A 181 5.87 -8.85 12.93
N LEU A 182 5.86 -8.55 14.23
CA LEU A 182 6.17 -9.52 15.27
C LEU A 182 4.87 -9.89 15.98
N VAL A 183 4.45 -11.14 15.80
CA VAL A 183 3.23 -11.68 16.38
C VAL A 183 3.61 -12.54 17.58
N PRO A 184 3.08 -12.29 18.80
CA PRO A 184 3.54 -13.02 19.99
C PRO A 184 3.26 -14.52 19.97
N SER A 185 2.18 -14.95 19.30
CA SER A 185 1.78 -16.36 19.19
C SER A 185 0.94 -16.62 17.94
N TYR A 186 0.81 -17.87 17.53
CA TYR A 186 -0.07 -18.26 16.42
C TYR A 186 -1.55 -17.93 16.70
N SER A 187 -2.01 -17.95 17.95
CA SER A 187 -3.37 -17.50 18.29
C SER A 187 -3.60 -16.01 18.03
N ASP A 188 -2.58 -15.17 18.18
CA ASP A 188 -2.68 -13.73 17.91
C ASP A 188 -2.65 -13.43 16.40
N LEU A 189 -2.12 -14.36 15.60
CA LEU A 189 -1.96 -14.20 14.16
C LEU A 189 -3.31 -14.03 13.45
N VAL A 190 -4.30 -14.86 13.77
CA VAL A 190 -5.64 -14.80 13.13
C VAL A 190 -6.51 -13.67 13.71
N GLY A 191 -6.08 -13.07 14.83
CA GLY A 191 -6.76 -11.96 15.49
C GLY A 191 -6.14 -10.61 15.14
N GLN A 192 -5.37 -10.06 16.10
CA GLN A 192 -4.78 -8.74 15.96
C GLN A 192 -3.77 -8.68 14.80
N GLY A 193 -2.90 -9.68 14.68
CA GLY A 193 -1.88 -9.71 13.63
C GLY A 193 -2.49 -9.64 12.22
N TYR A 194 -3.55 -10.40 11.98
CA TYR A 194 -4.30 -10.37 10.73
C TYR A 194 -4.84 -8.97 10.42
N ASN A 195 -5.48 -8.32 11.38
CA ASN A 195 -6.08 -7.01 11.16
C ASN A 195 -5.03 -5.93 10.87
N GLU A 196 -3.89 -5.96 11.56
CA GLU A 196 -2.78 -5.03 11.33
C GLU A 196 -2.17 -5.23 9.93
N ILE A 197 -1.84 -6.47 9.58
CA ILE A 197 -1.26 -6.82 8.27
C ILE A 197 -2.23 -6.47 7.15
N LYS A 198 -3.51 -6.86 7.27
CA LYS A 198 -4.55 -6.55 6.28
C LYS A 198 -4.69 -5.03 6.09
N SER A 199 -4.68 -4.26 7.17
CA SER A 199 -4.82 -2.80 7.10
C SER A 199 -3.64 -2.18 6.37
N GLN A 200 -2.41 -2.65 6.63
CA GLN A 200 -1.22 -2.16 5.95
C GLN A 200 -1.23 -2.51 4.46
N ILE A 201 -1.60 -3.74 4.09
CA ILE A 201 -1.74 -4.13 2.68
C ILE A 201 -2.80 -3.29 1.97
N CYS A 202 -3.94 -3.03 2.62
CA CYS A 202 -4.98 -2.17 2.08
C CYS A 202 -4.45 -0.75 1.80
N ILE A 203 -3.63 -0.19 2.69
CA ILE A 203 -2.98 1.11 2.47
C ILE A 203 -2.05 1.05 1.25
N ASP A 204 -1.16 0.06 1.17
CA ASP A 204 -0.23 -0.08 0.05
C ASP A 204 -0.95 -0.23 -1.30
N LEU A 205 -2.05 -0.99 -1.34
CA LEU A 205 -2.88 -1.13 -2.54
C LEU A 205 -3.47 0.21 -3.00
N LEU A 206 -3.85 1.07 -2.05
CA LEU A 206 -4.42 2.38 -2.31
C LEU A 206 -3.37 3.44 -2.68
N THR A 207 -2.10 3.25 -2.32
CA THR A 207 -1.03 4.23 -2.59
C THR A 207 -0.09 3.82 -3.73
N TYR A 208 -0.09 2.55 -4.12
CA TYR A 208 0.93 1.97 -5.02
C TYR A 208 1.25 2.78 -6.29
N GLN A 209 0.26 3.28 -7.02
CA GLN A 209 0.55 4.07 -8.24
C GLN A 209 1.08 5.48 -7.94
N CYS A 210 0.74 6.04 -6.78
CA CYS A 210 1.29 7.33 -6.36
C CYS A 210 2.79 7.24 -6.08
N ASP A 211 3.26 6.08 -5.59
CA ASP A 211 4.67 5.84 -5.30
C ASP A 211 5.50 5.53 -6.57
N ARG A 212 4.86 4.94 -7.59
CA ARG A 212 5.49 4.60 -8.89
C ARG A 212 5.76 5.81 -9.80
N ASN A 213 5.10 6.95 -9.60
CA ASN A 213 5.30 8.16 -10.38
C ASN A 213 5.92 9.24 -9.47
N PRO A 214 7.22 9.55 -9.56
CA PRO A 214 7.89 10.47 -8.63
C PRO A 214 7.28 11.88 -8.77
N GLN A 215 6.44 12.24 -7.80
CA GLN A 215 5.68 13.50 -7.69
C GLN A 215 4.64 13.72 -8.81
N PRO A 216 3.55 12.93 -8.85
CA PRO A 216 2.45 13.14 -9.78
C PRO A 216 1.72 14.47 -9.49
N CYS A 217 1.76 14.91 -8.23
CA CYS A 217 1.10 16.10 -7.73
C CYS A 217 2.15 17.12 -7.28
N ARG A 218 2.09 18.33 -7.83
CA ARG A 218 2.93 19.48 -7.49
C ARG A 218 2.33 20.26 -6.33
N ASN A 219 3.09 21.24 -5.83
CA ASN A 219 2.62 22.22 -4.82
C ASN A 219 1.96 21.60 -3.58
N ASN A 220 2.56 20.53 -3.04
CA ASN A 220 2.04 19.76 -1.90
C ASN A 220 0.63 19.17 -2.12
N GLY A 221 0.23 18.94 -3.37
CA GLY A 221 -0.98 18.20 -3.70
C GLY A 221 -0.88 16.74 -3.24
N THR A 222 -2.00 16.19 -2.77
CA THR A 222 -2.09 14.81 -2.30
C THR A 222 -2.47 13.90 -3.47
N CYS A 223 -1.62 12.93 -3.81
CA CYS A 223 -1.96 11.92 -4.80
C CYS A 223 -2.95 10.91 -4.21
N VAL A 224 -4.02 10.66 -4.94
CA VAL A 224 -5.02 9.64 -4.64
C VAL A 224 -5.14 8.71 -5.84
N TRP A 225 -4.96 7.41 -5.62
CA TRP A 225 -5.16 6.42 -6.66
C TRP A 225 -6.65 6.20 -6.93
N THR A 226 -7.05 6.05 -8.20
CA THR A 226 -8.47 5.97 -8.60
C THR A 226 -8.83 4.77 -9.48
N GLY A 227 -7.91 3.80 -9.67
CA GLY A 227 -8.18 2.60 -10.48
C GLY A 227 -7.16 2.33 -11.57
N GLY A 228 -6.70 1.08 -11.71
CA GLY A 228 -5.73 0.67 -12.74
C GLY A 228 -4.44 1.50 -12.69
N SER A 229 -4.07 2.14 -13.80
CA SER A 229 -2.92 3.05 -13.90
C SER A 229 -3.29 4.54 -13.70
N ARG A 230 -4.47 4.84 -13.16
CA ARG A 230 -4.99 6.22 -13.00
C ARG A 230 -4.80 6.71 -11.57
N TYR A 231 -4.51 8.00 -11.44
CA TYR A 231 -4.45 8.73 -10.18
C TYR A 231 -5.17 10.07 -10.32
N THR A 232 -5.41 10.74 -9.21
CA THR A 232 -5.97 12.09 -9.14
C THR A 232 -5.23 12.86 -8.07
N CYS A 233 -4.89 14.12 -8.36
CA CYS A 233 -4.27 15.01 -7.38
C CYS A 233 -5.34 15.85 -6.68
N LEU A 234 -5.35 15.81 -5.35
CA LEU A 234 -6.09 16.75 -4.53
C LEU A 234 -5.21 17.97 -4.28
N CYS A 235 -5.55 19.08 -4.91
CA CYS A 235 -4.76 20.30 -4.85
C CYS A 235 -4.95 21.03 -3.53
N GLN A 236 -3.86 21.61 -3.03
CA GLN A 236 -3.94 22.59 -1.95
C GLN A 236 -4.68 23.83 -2.43
N ASN A 237 -5.22 24.61 -1.49
CA ASN A 237 -5.83 25.90 -1.81
C ASN A 237 -4.85 26.77 -2.60
N GLY A 238 -5.35 27.40 -3.66
CA GLY A 238 -4.55 28.17 -4.60
C GLY A 238 -4.13 27.43 -5.85
N TYR A 239 -4.24 26.09 -5.90
CA TYR A 239 -3.82 25.32 -7.07
C TYR A 239 -4.96 24.57 -7.74
N THR A 240 -4.83 24.35 -9.04
CA THR A 240 -5.80 23.66 -9.90
C THR A 240 -5.09 22.73 -10.89
N ASP A 241 -5.86 22.12 -11.80
CA ASP A 241 -5.49 21.07 -12.76
C ASP A 241 -5.25 19.68 -12.16
N HIS A 242 -5.02 18.70 -13.03
CA HIS A 242 -4.89 17.28 -12.68
C HIS A 242 -3.56 16.91 -11.99
N THR A 243 -2.61 17.84 -11.95
CA THR A 243 -1.28 17.73 -11.35
C THR A 243 -1.03 18.77 -10.26
N CYS A 244 -1.98 19.65 -9.96
CA CYS A 244 -1.83 20.77 -9.03
C CYS A 244 -0.68 21.71 -9.38
N GLN A 245 -0.36 21.83 -10.67
CA GLN A 245 0.74 22.68 -11.14
C GLN A 245 0.27 24.11 -11.38
N SER A 246 -0.95 24.29 -11.88
CA SER A 246 -1.51 25.60 -12.20
C SER A 246 -1.96 26.33 -10.94
N ASP A 247 -1.59 27.61 -10.84
CA ASP A 247 -2.11 28.54 -9.84
C ASP A 247 -3.52 28.98 -10.22
N ILE A 248 -4.40 29.16 -9.24
CA ILE A 248 -5.75 29.70 -9.45
C ILE A 248 -5.61 31.21 -9.52
N ASP A 249 -5.85 31.77 -10.70
CA ASP A 249 -5.91 33.21 -10.89
C ASP A 249 -7.22 33.76 -10.30
N TYR A 250 -7.14 34.33 -9.10
CA TYR A 250 -8.28 34.93 -8.41
C TYR A 250 -8.66 36.31 -8.97
N CYS A 251 -7.88 36.87 -9.90
CA CYS A 251 -8.22 38.10 -10.60
C CYS A 251 -9.22 37.88 -11.73
N VAL A 252 -9.42 36.63 -12.21
CA VAL A 252 -10.43 36.32 -13.22
C VAL A 252 -11.83 36.63 -12.68
N GLY A 253 -12.47 37.66 -13.23
CA GLY A 253 -13.80 38.12 -12.79
C GLY A 253 -13.79 38.96 -11.50
N SER A 254 -12.61 39.35 -11.01
CA SER A 254 -12.49 40.28 -9.88
C SER A 254 -13.04 41.68 -10.23
N LEU A 255 -13.59 42.37 -9.23
CA LEU A 255 -14.24 43.67 -9.37
C LEU A 255 -13.45 44.76 -8.62
N CYS A 256 -12.19 44.99 -9.00
CA CYS A 256 -11.47 46.17 -8.53
C CYS A 256 -12.06 47.42 -9.21
N TYR A 257 -12.81 48.19 -8.44
CA TYR A 257 -13.52 49.39 -8.91
C TYR A 257 -12.57 50.58 -9.07
N ASN A 258 -13.07 51.63 -9.72
CA ASN A 258 -12.39 52.93 -9.83
C ASN A 258 -10.97 52.88 -10.40
N GLY A 259 -10.71 51.92 -11.31
CA GLY A 259 -9.40 51.75 -11.95
C GLY A 259 -8.38 50.99 -11.10
N GLY A 260 -8.78 50.42 -9.95
CA GLY A 260 -7.90 49.60 -9.13
C GLY A 260 -7.32 48.40 -9.89
N THR A 261 -6.06 48.10 -9.64
CA THR A 261 -5.37 46.95 -10.25
C THR A 261 -5.55 45.71 -9.38
N CYS A 262 -6.03 44.62 -9.98
CA CYS A 262 -6.09 43.34 -9.28
C CYS A 262 -4.70 42.70 -9.18
N ILE A 263 -4.34 42.27 -7.98
CA ILE A 263 -3.14 41.51 -7.69
C ILE A 263 -3.57 40.12 -7.24
N ASP A 264 -3.17 39.11 -8.01
CA ASP A 264 -3.46 37.72 -7.70
C ASP A 264 -2.69 37.27 -6.44
N GLY A 265 -3.29 36.35 -5.68
CA GLY A 265 -2.73 35.88 -4.42
C GLY A 265 -3.14 34.46 -4.12
N LEU A 266 -2.39 33.79 -3.25
CA LEU A 266 -2.45 32.33 -3.08
C LEU A 266 -3.85 31.75 -2.73
N THR A 267 -4.72 32.52 -2.10
CA THR A 267 -6.09 32.05 -1.77
C THR A 267 -7.19 33.06 -2.10
N SER A 268 -6.80 34.21 -2.66
CA SER A 268 -7.67 35.35 -2.94
C SER A 268 -6.88 36.43 -3.69
N PHE A 269 -7.59 37.33 -4.35
CA PHE A 269 -6.98 38.54 -4.90
C PHE A 269 -7.01 39.74 -3.93
N VAL A 270 -6.13 40.72 -4.18
CA VAL A 270 -6.10 42.02 -3.50
C VAL A 270 -6.22 43.12 -4.56
N CYS A 271 -7.08 44.11 -4.34
CA CYS A 271 -7.10 45.30 -5.19
C CYS A 271 -6.08 46.33 -4.69
N HIS A 272 -5.18 46.74 -5.57
CA HIS A 272 -4.38 47.92 -5.38
C HIS A 272 -5.15 49.14 -5.88
N CYS A 273 -5.55 50.00 -4.96
CA CYS A 273 -6.36 51.17 -5.28
C CYS A 273 -5.51 52.31 -5.81
N GLU A 274 -6.03 52.97 -6.83
CA GLU A 274 -5.52 54.25 -7.32
C GLU A 274 -5.65 55.35 -6.27
N GLU A 275 -4.92 56.44 -6.46
CA GLU A 275 -4.94 57.59 -5.57
C GLU A 275 -6.38 58.07 -5.33
N TYR A 276 -6.70 58.45 -4.08
CA TYR A 276 -8.03 58.88 -3.62
C TYR A 276 -9.11 57.78 -3.52
N PHE A 277 -8.78 56.50 -3.66
CA PHE A 277 -9.70 55.38 -3.43
C PHE A 277 -9.21 54.43 -2.33
N THR A 278 -10.16 53.83 -1.62
CA THR A 278 -9.95 52.91 -0.50
C THR A 278 -11.04 51.83 -0.48
N GLY A 279 -10.92 50.86 0.43
CA GLY A 279 -11.83 49.70 0.50
C GLY A 279 -11.22 48.45 -0.11
N LYS A 280 -11.84 47.29 0.13
CA LYS A 280 -11.30 45.99 -0.32
C LYS A 280 -11.34 45.84 -1.84
N LEU A 281 -12.32 46.47 -2.48
CA LEU A 281 -12.54 46.47 -3.92
C LEU A 281 -12.33 47.86 -4.51
N CYS A 282 -11.67 48.78 -3.80
CA CYS A 282 -11.49 50.19 -4.19
C CYS A 282 -12.80 50.94 -4.45
N GLU A 283 -13.88 50.53 -3.79
CA GLU A 283 -15.23 51.05 -3.96
C GLU A 283 -15.48 52.38 -3.23
N THR A 284 -14.63 52.72 -2.26
CA THR A 284 -14.81 53.90 -1.41
C THR A 284 -13.91 55.04 -1.87
N THR A 285 -14.49 56.21 -2.13
CA THR A 285 -13.73 57.44 -2.36
C THR A 285 -13.13 57.94 -1.04
N GLY A 286 -11.81 57.87 -0.92
CA GLY A 286 -11.06 58.33 0.25
C GLY A 286 -10.28 59.60 -0.08
N ILE A 287 -10.83 60.76 0.23
CA ILE A 287 -10.04 61.99 0.28
C ILE A 287 -9.13 61.87 1.52
N CYS A 288 -7.83 61.68 1.34
CA CYS A 288 -6.89 61.99 2.41
C CYS A 288 -6.90 63.51 2.58
N ILE A 289 -7.69 64.00 3.54
CA ILE A 289 -7.56 65.38 4.00
C ILE A 289 -6.28 65.41 4.83
N LEU A 290 -5.23 66.01 4.27
CA LEU A 290 -3.95 66.30 4.92
C LEU A 290 -4.14 67.11 6.21
#